data_AF-A0AAE1J830-F1
#
_entry.id   AF-A0AAE1J830-F1
#
_cell.length_a   1.000
_cell.length_b   1.000
_cell.length_c   1.000
_cell.angle_alpha   90.00
_cell.angle_beta   90.00
_cell.angle_gamma   90.00
#
_symmetry.space_group_name_H-M   'P 1'
#
loop_
_entity.id
_entity.type
_entity.pdbx_description
1 polymer ?
#
loop_
_entity_poly.entity_id
_entity_poly.type
_entity_poly.pdbx_seq_one_letter_code
_entity_poly.pdbx_strand_id
1 'polypeptide(L)'
;MSTQTQMMEHVVLFGVKNTIEPSKVREMVDRINSLSLLDEVLHLTAGPVLRIRSSSLNFTHIYHSRYSSKQHFDAYTAHPHHLAVVQANANICGDAMALDWLSDLQADPVLPSGSVVRVTLLKLKDGLGDQVRKEILEVVRGTRGMSELEAVDSNDEFVKYQKDNIGENLESLMVVDYVVPSPLHSN
;
A
#
# COMPACT_ATOMS: atom_id res chain seq x y z
N MET A 1 -29.31 13.97 -6.16
CA MET A 1 -28.15 13.21 -6.68
C MET A 1 -27.15 13.12 -5.55
N SER A 2 -26.92 11.93 -4.99
CA SER A 2 -25.94 11.77 -3.92
C SER A 2 -24.54 11.77 -4.55
N THR A 3 -23.72 12.76 -4.22
CA THR A 3 -22.30 12.75 -4.56
C THR A 3 -21.67 11.54 -3.90
N GLN A 4 -21.20 10.59 -4.70
CA GLN A 4 -20.44 9.44 -4.22
C GLN A 4 -19.13 10.00 -3.65
N THR A 5 -18.94 9.92 -2.33
CA THR A 5 -17.71 10.36 -1.68
C THR A 5 -16.62 9.35 -1.99
N GLN A 6 -15.69 9.70 -2.87
CA GLN A 6 -14.51 8.89 -3.16
C GLN A 6 -13.47 9.11 -2.08
N MET A 7 -13.02 8.02 -1.46
CA MET A 7 -11.97 8.06 -0.45
C MET A 7 -10.61 8.16 -1.14
N MET A 8 -9.61 8.71 -0.45
CA MET A 8 -8.22 8.64 -0.90
C MET A 8 -7.51 7.52 -0.18
N GLU A 9 -6.81 6.69 -0.95
CA GLU A 9 -5.83 5.74 -0.44
C GLU A 9 -4.44 6.28 -0.67
N HIS A 10 -3.57 6.04 0.31
CA HIS A 10 -2.17 6.42 0.26
C HIS A 10 -1.33 5.27 0.80
N VAL A 11 -0.50 4.70 -0.07
CA VAL A 11 0.47 3.66 0.29
C VAL A 11 1.87 4.18 0.05
N VAL A 12 2.74 4.03 1.03
CA VAL A 12 4.15 4.37 0.91
C VAL A 12 5.02 3.19 1.26
N LEU A 13 5.89 2.84 0.33
CA LEU A 13 6.97 1.87 0.51
C LEU A 13 8.27 2.63 0.72
N PHE A 14 9.05 2.24 1.73
CA PHE A 14 10.32 2.91 2.00
C PHE A 14 11.40 1.96 2.52
N GLY A 15 12.64 2.26 2.14
CA GLY A 15 13.84 1.55 2.60
C GLY A 15 14.37 2.21 3.87
N VAL A 16 14.72 1.41 4.88
CA VAL A 16 15.47 1.88 6.05
C VAL A 16 16.94 1.62 5.76
N LYS A 17 17.80 2.62 6.04
CA LYS A 17 19.25 2.47 5.86
C LYS A 17 19.78 1.36 6.76
N ASN A 18 20.67 0.52 6.22
CA ASN A 18 21.24 -0.64 6.92
C ASN A 18 22.10 -0.29 8.14
N THR A 19 22.49 0.97 8.32
CA THR A 19 23.27 1.47 9.45
C THR A 19 22.41 1.89 10.66
N ILE A 20 21.08 1.79 10.56
CA ILE A 20 20.18 2.28 11.62
C ILE A 20 19.93 1.19 12.65
N GLU A 21 20.17 1.53 13.91
CA GLU A 21 19.92 0.66 15.06
C GLU A 21 18.44 0.23 15.15
N PRO A 22 18.14 -1.05 15.48
CA PRO A 22 16.76 -1.56 15.54
C PRO A 22 15.81 -0.78 16.45
N SER A 23 16.31 -0.21 17.55
CA SER A 23 15.50 0.64 18.44
C SER A 23 15.00 1.91 17.75
N LYS A 24 15.86 2.56 16.96
CA LYS A 24 15.52 3.76 16.18
C LYS A 24 14.53 3.44 15.05
N VAL A 25 14.63 2.24 14.48
CA VAL A 25 13.64 1.75 13.50
C VAL A 25 12.28 1.56 14.15
N ARG A 26 12.22 0.99 15.36
CA ARG A 26 10.96 0.85 16.11
C ARG A 26 10.35 2.21 16.43
N GLU A 27 11.15 3.14 16.96
CA GLU A 27 10.67 4.51 17.23
C GLU A 27 10.20 5.23 15.96
N MET A 28 10.84 4.98 14.81
CA MET A 28 10.39 5.50 13.51
C MET A 28 9.01 4.95 13.15
N VAL A 29 8.79 3.64 13.29
CA VAL A 29 7.49 3.00 13.04
C VAL A 29 6.43 3.53 14.01
N ASP A 30 6.75 3.69 15.29
CA ASP A 30 5.83 4.24 16.29
C ASP A 30 5.45 5.70 15.97
N ARG A 31 6.44 6.52 15.57
CA ARG A 31 6.19 7.90 15.10
C ARG A 31 5.25 7.94 13.90
N ILE A 32 5.44 7.06 12.91
CA ILE A 32 4.56 7.01 11.74
C ILE A 32 3.14 6.58 12.15
N ASN A 33 3.02 5.51 12.94
CA ASN A 33 1.72 5.02 13.41
C ASN A 33 0.97 6.06 14.29
N SER A 34 1.68 6.95 14.99
CA SER A 34 1.06 8.04 15.75
C SER A 34 0.27 9.05 14.88
N LEU A 35 0.54 9.10 13.57
CA LEU A 35 -0.20 9.95 12.63
C LEU A 35 -1.66 9.48 12.45
N SER A 36 -2.00 8.26 12.88
CA SER A 36 -3.39 7.78 12.95
C SER A 36 -4.28 8.60 13.90
N LEU A 37 -3.68 9.42 14.76
CA LEU A 37 -4.39 10.28 15.70
C LEU A 37 -4.81 11.64 15.10
N LEU A 38 -4.41 11.93 13.86
CA LEU A 38 -4.80 13.16 13.17
C LEU A 38 -6.26 13.06 12.69
N ASP A 39 -7.02 14.14 12.86
CA ASP A 39 -8.46 14.18 12.50
C ASP A 39 -8.72 13.90 11.02
N GLU A 40 -7.75 14.19 10.15
CA GLU A 40 -7.84 13.94 8.71
C GLU A 40 -7.70 12.45 8.34
N VAL A 41 -7.12 11.63 9.23
CA VAL A 41 -6.72 10.24 8.96
C VAL A 41 -7.78 9.28 9.45
N LEU A 42 -8.43 8.56 8.53
CA LEU A 42 -9.42 7.53 8.87
C LEU A 42 -8.77 6.21 9.30
N HIS A 43 -7.62 5.91 8.71
CA HIS A 43 -6.85 4.70 8.97
C HIS A 43 -5.39 5.01 8.66
N LEU A 44 -4.49 4.52 9.49
CA LEU A 44 -3.07 4.46 9.15
C LEU A 44 -2.44 3.28 9.90
N THR A 45 -1.72 2.45 9.15
CA THR A 45 -0.87 1.39 9.72
C THR A 45 0.47 1.36 9.01
N ALA A 46 1.54 1.21 9.79
CA ALA A 46 2.91 1.12 9.32
C ALA A 46 3.61 -0.10 9.93
N GLY A 47 4.38 -0.81 9.12
CA GLY A 47 5.08 -2.01 9.56
C GLY A 47 6.16 -2.49 8.59
N PRO A 48 6.93 -3.52 9.00
CA PRO A 48 7.91 -4.13 8.12
C PRO A 48 7.20 -4.86 6.97
N VAL A 49 7.81 -4.81 5.80
CA VAL A 49 7.42 -5.65 4.68
C VAL A 49 7.84 -7.08 4.99
N LEU A 50 6.91 -8.03 4.92
CA LEU A 50 7.18 -9.44 5.15
C LEU A 50 7.96 -10.03 3.98
N ARG A 51 7.58 -9.65 2.75
CA ARG A 51 8.22 -10.15 1.53
C ARG A 51 7.99 -9.18 0.37
N ILE A 52 9.07 -8.87 -0.35
CA ILE A 52 9.01 -8.29 -1.69
C ILE A 52 9.38 -9.38 -2.68
N ARG A 53 8.50 -9.60 -3.66
CA ARG A 53 8.67 -10.70 -4.63
C ARG A 53 9.20 -10.22 -5.98
N SER A 54 9.47 -8.92 -6.09
CA SER A 54 10.12 -8.29 -7.24
C SER A 54 11.59 -8.03 -6.91
N SER A 55 12.49 -8.62 -7.69
CA SER A 55 13.93 -8.71 -7.38
C SER A 55 14.71 -7.39 -7.43
N SER A 56 14.12 -6.30 -7.90
CA SER A 56 14.81 -5.01 -8.08
C SER A 56 14.55 -3.97 -6.98
N LEU A 57 13.65 -4.24 -6.03
CA LEU A 57 13.22 -3.25 -5.04
C LEU A 57 13.68 -3.64 -3.62
N ASN A 58 14.35 -2.71 -2.94
CA ASN A 58 14.93 -2.91 -1.61
C ASN A 58 14.14 -2.19 -0.51
N PHE A 59 12.82 -2.02 -0.69
CA PHE A 59 12.00 -1.45 0.36
C PHE A 59 11.91 -2.42 1.54
N THR A 60 11.82 -1.86 2.76
CA THR A 60 11.87 -2.64 4.00
C THR A 60 10.61 -2.48 4.83
N HIS A 61 9.90 -1.37 4.63
CA HIS A 61 8.73 -1.00 5.37
C HIS A 61 7.68 -0.44 4.43
N ILE A 62 6.43 -0.52 4.87
CA ILE A 62 5.27 0.02 4.19
C ILE A 62 4.40 0.72 5.22
N TYR A 63 3.72 1.78 4.81
CA TYR A 63 2.52 2.22 5.49
C TYR A 63 1.37 2.41 4.51
N HIS A 64 0.16 2.13 5.00
CA HIS A 64 -1.10 2.34 4.31
C HIS A 64 -1.93 3.29 5.13
N SER A 65 -2.52 4.30 4.48
CA SER A 65 -3.42 5.25 5.11
C SER A 65 -4.59 5.62 4.20
N ARG A 66 -5.68 6.07 4.83
CA ARG A 66 -6.94 6.41 4.19
C ARG A 66 -7.50 7.74 4.67
N TYR A 67 -8.12 8.47 3.75
CA TYR A 67 -8.75 9.77 3.99
C TYR A 67 -10.14 9.81 3.38
N SER A 68 -11.04 10.58 3.99
CA SER A 68 -12.44 10.69 3.57
C SER A 68 -12.61 11.35 2.19
N SER A 69 -11.60 12.10 1.73
CA SER A 69 -11.59 12.80 0.45
C SER A 69 -10.20 13.31 0.09
N LYS A 70 -10.03 13.78 -1.15
CA LYS A 70 -8.81 14.49 -1.58
C LYS A 70 -8.49 15.71 -0.71
N GLN A 71 -9.49 16.48 -0.29
CA GLN A 71 -9.25 17.64 0.57
C GLN A 71 -8.64 17.27 1.92
N HIS A 72 -9.08 16.17 2.53
CA HIS A 72 -8.54 15.69 3.80
C HIS A 72 -7.13 15.12 3.63
N PHE A 73 -6.86 14.43 2.52
CA PHE A 73 -5.50 14.03 2.16
C PHE A 73 -4.57 15.23 1.99
N ASP A 74 -5.00 16.25 1.24
CA ASP A 74 -4.20 17.46 1.03
C ASP A 74 -3.94 18.19 2.35
N ALA A 75 -4.94 18.28 3.24
CA ALA A 75 -4.79 18.83 4.58
C ALA A 75 -3.77 18.02 5.43
N TYR A 76 -3.84 16.70 5.41
CA TYR A 76 -2.87 15.81 6.05
C TYR A 76 -1.45 16.03 5.52
N THR A 77 -1.26 16.10 4.20
CA THR A 77 0.08 16.27 3.61
C THR A 77 0.75 17.57 4.07
N ALA A 78 -0.05 18.64 4.24
CA ALA A 78 0.39 19.93 4.75
C ALA A 78 0.40 20.02 6.29
N HIS A 79 -0.08 19.00 7.00
CA HIS A 79 -0.25 19.04 8.44
C HIS A 79 1.12 19.14 9.15
N PRO A 80 1.32 20.09 10.09
CA PRO A 80 2.62 20.30 10.75
C PRO A 80 3.18 19.04 11.43
N HIS A 81 2.32 18.21 12.03
CA HIS A 81 2.74 16.96 12.66
C HIS A 81 3.23 15.92 11.64
N HIS A 82 2.57 15.80 10.47
CA HIS A 82 3.03 14.94 9.39
C HIS A 82 4.40 15.41 8.89
N LEU A 83 4.57 16.70 8.62
CA LEU A 83 5.85 17.28 8.18
C LEU A 83 6.97 17.05 9.20
N ALA A 84 6.66 17.16 10.49
CA ALA A 84 7.62 16.89 11.57
C ALA A 84 8.06 15.41 11.59
N VAL A 85 7.13 14.46 11.38
CA VAL A 85 7.45 13.02 11.28
C VAL A 85 8.31 12.72 10.06
N VAL A 86 8.00 13.31 8.90
CA VAL A 86 8.82 13.19 7.68
C VAL A 86 10.24 13.70 7.94
N GLN A 87 10.37 14.89 8.54
CA GLN A 87 11.67 15.48 8.85
C GLN A 87 12.46 14.64 9.86
N ALA A 88 11.83 14.15 10.93
CA ALA A 88 12.46 13.32 11.94
C ALA A 88 12.99 11.99 11.37
N ASN A 89 12.36 11.48 10.30
CA ASN A 89 12.71 10.20 9.68
C ASN A 89 13.61 10.35 8.44
N ALA A 90 13.90 11.56 7.96
CA ALA A 90 14.68 11.80 6.74
C ALA A 90 16.09 11.17 6.76
N ASN A 91 16.73 11.10 7.94
CA ASN A 91 18.04 10.47 8.08
C ASN A 91 17.96 8.94 8.24
N ILE A 92 16.79 8.39 8.54
CA ILE A 92 16.54 6.96 8.74
C ILE A 92 16.15 6.29 7.43
N CYS A 93 15.22 6.92 6.69
CA CYS A 93 14.72 6.43 5.42
C CYS A 93 15.71 6.72 4.28
N GLY A 94 15.87 5.76 3.37
CA GLY A 94 16.52 5.91 2.07
C GLY A 94 15.47 6.17 1.00
N ASP A 95 15.41 5.31 0.00
CA ASP A 95 14.44 5.40 -1.08
C ASP A 95 13.01 5.25 -0.57
N ALA A 96 12.09 6.04 -1.13
CA ALA A 96 10.66 5.97 -0.85
C ALA A 96 9.86 6.05 -2.15
N MET A 97 8.73 5.35 -2.19
CA MET A 97 7.75 5.36 -3.27
C MET A 97 6.37 5.51 -2.67
N ALA A 98 5.64 6.55 -3.09
CA ALA A 98 4.26 6.81 -2.68
C ALA A 98 3.30 6.55 -3.83
N LEU A 99 2.15 5.98 -3.52
CA LEU A 99 1.06 5.71 -4.44
C LEU A 99 -0.24 6.24 -3.86
N ASP A 100 -0.92 7.08 -4.63
CA ASP A 100 -2.17 7.72 -4.27
C ASP A 100 -3.25 7.36 -5.30
N TRP A 101 -4.42 6.97 -4.84
CA TRP A 101 -5.56 6.76 -5.74
C TRP A 101 -6.89 7.06 -5.06
N LEU A 102 -7.89 7.38 -5.89
CA LEU A 102 -9.27 7.49 -5.46
C LEU A 102 -9.89 6.09 -5.39
N SER A 103 -10.50 5.78 -4.26
CA SER A 103 -11.18 4.52 -4.01
C SER A 103 -12.68 4.72 -4.00
N ASP A 104 -13.37 3.87 -4.77
CA ASP A 104 -14.83 3.77 -4.78
C ASP A 104 -15.35 2.81 -3.69
N LEU A 105 -14.45 2.21 -2.89
CA LEU A 105 -14.82 1.33 -1.79
C LEU A 105 -15.43 2.17 -0.66
N GLN A 106 -16.69 1.92 -0.34
CA GLN A 106 -17.42 2.66 0.72
C GLN A 106 -17.07 2.17 2.13
N ALA A 107 -16.53 0.95 2.26
CA ALA A 107 -15.98 0.42 3.50
C ALA A 107 -15.03 -0.75 3.18
N ASP A 108 -13.89 -0.82 3.87
CA ASP A 108 -13.11 -2.06 3.93
C ASP A 108 -13.43 -2.84 5.21
N PRO A 109 -13.28 -4.17 5.18
CA PRO A 109 -13.28 -4.94 6.42
C PRO A 109 -12.17 -4.41 7.34
N VAL A 110 -12.52 -4.15 8.60
CA VAL A 110 -11.53 -3.97 9.66
C VAL A 110 -10.70 -5.24 9.72
N LEU A 111 -9.45 -5.19 9.25
CA LEU A 111 -8.56 -6.35 9.25
C LEU A 111 -8.07 -6.59 10.68
N PRO A 112 -8.19 -7.81 11.22
CA PRO A 112 -7.61 -8.16 12.50
C PRO A 112 -6.10 -7.94 12.50
N SER A 113 -5.55 -7.50 13.63
CA SER A 113 -4.10 -7.45 13.84
C SER A 113 -3.45 -8.80 13.59
N GLY A 114 -2.29 -8.80 12.92
CA GLY A 114 -1.62 -10.01 12.48
C GLY A 114 -2.09 -10.55 11.13
N SER A 115 -3.13 -9.96 10.52
CA SER A 115 -3.54 -10.31 9.15
C SER A 115 -2.41 -10.00 8.16
N VAL A 116 -2.22 -10.87 7.17
CA VAL A 116 -1.27 -10.63 6.07
C VAL A 116 -2.04 -10.01 4.90
N VAL A 117 -1.64 -8.81 4.51
CA VAL A 117 -2.18 -8.11 3.34
C VAL A 117 -1.19 -8.25 2.19
N ARG A 118 -1.70 -8.67 1.03
CA ARG A 118 -0.97 -8.66 -0.24
C ARG A 118 -1.40 -7.47 -1.07
N VAL A 119 -0.43 -6.63 -1.41
CA VAL A 119 -0.58 -5.51 -2.34
C VAL A 119 0.10 -5.88 -3.65
N THR A 120 -0.67 -5.84 -4.74
CA THR A 120 -0.16 -6.05 -6.10
C THR A 120 -0.30 -4.76 -6.89
N LEU A 121 0.84 -4.19 -7.30
CA LEU A 121 0.92 -2.97 -8.09
C LEU A 121 1.35 -3.31 -9.52
N LEU A 122 0.58 -2.85 -10.49
CA LEU A 122 0.77 -3.12 -11.92
C LEU A 122 1.03 -1.80 -12.63
N LYS A 123 2.23 -1.61 -13.17
CA LYS A 123 2.52 -0.53 -14.11
C LYS A 123 2.30 -1.05 -15.53
N LEU A 124 1.33 -0.48 -16.23
CA LEU A 124 1.07 -0.81 -17.63
C LEU A 124 2.03 -0.03 -18.54
N LYS A 125 2.32 -0.58 -19.71
CA LYS A 125 3.08 0.14 -20.74
C LYS A 125 2.34 1.40 -21.19
N ASP A 126 3.10 2.41 -21.57
CA ASP A 126 2.56 3.63 -22.16
C ASP A 126 1.91 3.35 -23.54
N GLY A 127 0.98 4.20 -23.94
CA GLY A 127 0.32 4.12 -25.25
C GLY A 127 -0.75 3.03 -25.40
N LEU A 128 -1.04 2.25 -24.35
CA LEU A 128 -2.15 1.29 -24.38
C LEU A 128 -3.50 1.99 -24.49
N GLY A 129 -4.32 1.55 -25.44
CA GLY A 129 -5.69 2.04 -25.64
C GLY A 129 -6.64 1.61 -24.51
N ASP A 130 -7.74 2.36 -24.34
CA ASP A 130 -8.69 2.17 -23.24
C ASP A 130 -9.31 0.77 -23.17
N GLN A 131 -9.55 0.16 -24.33
CA GLN A 131 -10.08 -1.20 -24.42
C GLN A 131 -9.15 -2.22 -23.78
N VAL A 132 -7.84 -2.13 -24.06
CA VAL A 132 -6.82 -3.02 -23.49
C VAL A 132 -6.71 -2.80 -21.97
N ARG A 133 -6.76 -1.53 -21.52
CA ARG A 133 -6.75 -1.21 -20.08
C ARG A 133 -7.96 -1.81 -19.36
N LYS A 134 -9.13 -1.80 -19.99
CA LYS A 134 -10.36 -2.38 -19.44
C LYS A 134 -10.26 -3.91 -19.35
N GLU A 135 -9.77 -4.58 -20.38
CA GLU A 135 -9.55 -6.03 -20.35
C GLU A 135 -8.59 -6.45 -19.24
N ILE A 136 -7.49 -5.71 -19.07
CA ILE A 136 -6.54 -5.94 -17.96
C ILE A 136 -7.25 -5.77 -16.61
N LEU A 137 -8.07 -4.74 -16.46
CA LEU A 137 -8.83 -4.52 -15.23
C LEU A 137 -9.80 -5.67 -14.94
N GLU A 138 -10.46 -6.21 -15.96
CA GLU A 138 -11.35 -7.37 -15.81
C GLU A 138 -10.59 -8.63 -15.39
N VAL A 139 -9.40 -8.90 -15.94
CA VAL A 139 -8.54 -10.02 -15.50
C VAL A 139 -8.14 -9.85 -14.02
N VAL A 140 -7.75 -8.65 -13.63
CA VAL A 140 -7.38 -8.33 -12.23
C VAL A 140 -8.58 -8.38 -11.28
N ARG A 141 -9.79 -8.04 -11.75
CA ARG A 141 -11.04 -8.15 -10.96
C ARG A 141 -11.53 -9.59 -10.88
N GLY A 142 -11.47 -10.36 -11.97
CA GLY A 142 -11.88 -11.77 -12.03
C GLY A 142 -11.09 -12.65 -11.08
N THR A 143 -9.82 -12.31 -10.82
CA THR A 143 -8.99 -12.96 -9.80
C THR A 143 -9.41 -12.68 -8.35
N ARG A 144 -10.29 -11.68 -8.11
CA ARG A 144 -10.92 -11.45 -6.78
C ARG A 144 -12.17 -12.31 -6.54
N GLY A 145 -12.72 -12.95 -7.58
CA GLY A 145 -13.99 -13.69 -7.54
C GLY A 145 -13.87 -15.21 -7.67
N MET A 146 -12.67 -15.76 -7.80
CA MET A 146 -12.49 -17.20 -7.90
C MET A 146 -12.32 -17.80 -6.51
N SER A 147 -13.33 -18.55 -6.06
CA SER A 147 -13.24 -19.53 -4.97
C SER A 147 -12.17 -20.62 -5.21
N GLU A 148 -11.43 -20.57 -6.31
CA GLU A 148 -10.26 -21.40 -6.62
C GLU A 148 -8.94 -20.85 -6.04
N LEU A 149 -8.97 -19.79 -5.23
CA LEU A 149 -7.78 -19.32 -4.50
C LEU A 149 -7.44 -20.17 -3.27
N GLU A 150 -8.27 -21.17 -2.91
CA GLU A 150 -7.85 -22.22 -1.97
C GLU A 150 -6.87 -23.22 -2.60
N ALA A 151 -6.59 -23.11 -3.91
CA ALA A 151 -5.65 -23.98 -4.63
C ALA A 151 -4.39 -23.25 -5.15
N VAL A 152 -4.28 -21.93 -5.05
CA VAL A 152 -3.03 -21.22 -5.41
C VAL A 152 -2.10 -21.20 -4.19
N ASP A 153 -1.74 -22.39 -3.73
CA ASP A 153 -0.84 -22.63 -2.59
C ASP A 153 0.60 -22.15 -2.90
N SER A 154 0.88 -21.81 -4.17
CA SER A 154 2.16 -21.25 -4.62
C SER A 154 1.99 -19.91 -5.35
N ASN A 155 2.40 -18.84 -4.67
CA ASN A 155 2.39 -17.46 -5.18
C ASN A 155 3.16 -17.23 -6.50
N ASP A 156 4.07 -18.13 -6.89
CA ASP A 156 4.72 -18.08 -8.20
C ASP A 156 3.73 -18.34 -9.33
N GLU A 157 2.69 -19.14 -9.09
CA GLU A 157 1.61 -19.38 -10.04
C GLU A 157 0.72 -18.16 -10.20
N PHE A 158 0.47 -17.37 -9.15
CA PHE A 158 -0.27 -16.10 -9.29
C PHE A 158 0.51 -15.07 -10.10
N VAL A 159 1.80 -14.89 -9.79
CA VAL A 159 2.69 -13.99 -10.55
C VAL A 159 2.83 -14.47 -11.99
N LYS A 160 2.97 -15.78 -12.20
CA LYS A 160 3.02 -16.39 -13.52
C LYS A 160 1.72 -16.21 -14.27
N TYR A 161 0.57 -16.47 -13.65
CA TYR A 161 -0.75 -16.24 -14.24
C TYR A 161 -0.93 -14.80 -14.69
N GLN A 162 -0.54 -13.82 -13.87
CA GLN A 162 -0.59 -12.42 -14.29
C GLN A 162 0.37 -12.15 -15.46
N LYS A 163 1.61 -12.66 -15.42
CA LYS A 163 2.56 -12.52 -16.53
C LYS A 163 2.05 -13.19 -17.81
N ASP A 164 1.41 -14.34 -17.72
CA ASP A 164 0.92 -15.11 -18.86
C ASP A 164 -0.31 -14.45 -19.50
N ASN A 165 -1.19 -13.82 -18.70
CA ASN A 165 -2.42 -13.19 -19.22
C ASN A 165 -2.25 -11.73 -19.64
N ILE A 166 -1.40 -10.96 -18.95
CA ILE A 166 -1.28 -9.51 -19.20
C ILE A 166 0.17 -9.03 -19.36
N GLY A 167 1.17 -9.92 -19.28
CA GLY A 167 2.59 -9.56 -19.23
C GLY A 167 3.09 -8.76 -20.43
N GLU A 168 2.54 -8.97 -21.63
CA GLU A 168 2.90 -8.17 -22.81
C GLU A 168 2.52 -6.69 -22.67
N ASN A 169 1.52 -6.40 -21.85
CA ASN A 169 1.03 -5.06 -21.57
C ASN A 169 1.62 -4.46 -20.28
N LEU A 170 2.34 -5.26 -19.49
CA LEU A 170 2.99 -4.81 -18.26
C LEU A 170 4.37 -4.24 -18.54
N GLU A 171 4.62 -3.07 -17.96
CA GLU A 171 5.97 -2.53 -17.83
C GLU A 171 6.64 -3.07 -16.57
N SER A 172 5.90 -3.11 -15.45
CA SER A 172 6.41 -3.67 -14.20
C SER A 172 5.31 -4.21 -13.30
N LEU A 173 5.64 -5.22 -12.50
CA LEU A 173 4.79 -5.82 -11.48
C LEU A 173 5.52 -5.79 -10.13
N MET A 174 4.84 -5.29 -9.10
CA MET A 174 5.30 -5.35 -7.72
C MET A 174 4.28 -6.10 -6.86
N VAL A 175 4.76 -7.09 -6.12
CA VAL A 175 3.95 -7.80 -5.12
C VAL A 175 4.62 -7.66 -3.76
N VAL A 176 3.87 -7.10 -2.82
CA VAL A 176 4.28 -6.82 -1.44
C VAL A 176 3.35 -7.53 -0.49
N ASP A 177 3.91 -8.35 0.38
CA ASP A 177 3.19 -8.90 1.53
C ASP A 177 3.59 -8.09 2.77
N TYR A 178 2.61 -7.59 3.53
CA TYR A 178 2.86 -6.94 4.83
C TYR A 178 1.86 -7.40 5.88
N VAL A 179 2.25 -7.27 7.15
CA VAL A 179 1.42 -7.66 8.28
C VAL A 179 0.73 -6.43 8.84
N VAL A 180 -0.59 -6.51 9.06
CA VAL A 180 -1.35 -5.48 9.77
C VAL A 180 -0.84 -5.45 11.21
N PRO A 181 -0.17 -4.37 11.66
CA PRO A 181 0.34 -4.27 13.00
C PRO A 181 -0.81 -4.20 14.02
N SER A 182 -0.52 -4.56 15.27
CA SER A 182 -1.46 -4.28 16.36
C SER A 182 -1.65 -2.77 16.50
N PRO A 183 -2.89 -2.26 16.66
CA PRO A 183 -3.11 -0.84 16.90
C PRO A 183 -2.34 -0.41 18.16
N LEU A 184 -1.77 0.79 18.12
CA LEU A 184 -0.92 1.29 19.20
C LEU A 184 -1.68 1.50 20.52
N HIS A 185 -3.01 1.43 20.54
CA HIS A 185 -3.80 1.42 21.76
C HIS A 185 -5.08 0.59 21.59
N SER A 186 -5.15 -0.56 22.27
CA SER A 186 -6.42 -1.12 22.74
C SER A 186 -6.59 -0.61 24.18
N ASN A 187 -7.49 0.35 24.41
CA ASN A 187 -8.06 0.53 25.74
C ASN A 187 -9.30 -0.36 25.85
#